data_AF-A0A2V8CMN3-F1
#
_entry.id   AF-A0A2V8CMN3-F1
#
_cell.length_a   1.000
_cell.length_b   1.000
_cell.length_c   1.000
_cell.angle_alpha   90.00
_cell.angle_beta   90.00
_cell.angle_gamma   90.00
#
_symmetry.space_group_name_H-M   'P 1'
#
loop_
_entity.id
_entity.type
_entity.pdbx_description
1 polymer ?
#
loop_
_entity_poly.entity_id
_entity_poly.type
_entity_poly.pdbx_seq_one_letter_code
_entity_poly.pdbx_strand_id
1 'polypeptide(L)'
;MNVLGITGRHCHAAVALAVDGTIAAAASEETYVRVPGVGYEQTGGFPSRAVEAVLTRAGLTIADVNRLAIVDEAAADSTGDDGAALDDVPAAWRATIAALPVGKIDPVDADARLSAAVTQADDVLVFTLDPPAVAAYGRTDGELRLRGRAGGVDRLACAARSLARALGASGANPFLALDRLAGRGEGEFMREMEDALGWGPHGVIVDQERLARVTHDLVGAAPTDDDLWLMNIKAQQRRSALAASFMDRLAAVVRDATRRLCGERVCLGGALFASTRLNTSLVRLLGDGVTFAPIPESAGRAIGAVAGARGADSLAGLGLGATFTESEIKATLENCRLDYVYEPDWRRLLARVSRMLSRGMVVGWFHGPTVFGPRSLGTRSVLCDPSTVYARENVNEYLKRRPIDEPLPVSFAPGRADQCLATPVRSPFMLLDAVVRTPWRDRVRAALDHRHELRLHTITADQAPELVDLLDVHFERAGVPGLINTTLSGPGEPIAGSPRDAVRTVYSSAIDALVIGRFLLMKDYWLLRSDAN
;
A
#
# COMPACT_ATOMS: atom_id res chain seq x y z
N MET A 1 -12.42 -12.89 -23.90
CA MET A 1 -13.17 -11.64 -23.71
C MET A 1 -12.33 -10.69 -22.89
N ASN A 2 -12.24 -9.44 -23.34
CA ASN A 2 -11.47 -8.37 -22.70
C ASN A 2 -12.40 -7.48 -21.87
N VAL A 3 -12.12 -7.35 -20.58
CA VAL A 3 -12.97 -6.59 -19.62
C VAL A 3 -12.14 -5.50 -18.97
N LEU A 4 -12.65 -4.27 -19.00
CA LEU A 4 -12.03 -3.11 -18.36
C LEU A 4 -12.76 -2.78 -17.05
N GLY A 5 -12.06 -2.95 -15.94
CA GLY A 5 -12.52 -2.65 -14.58
C GLY A 5 -12.18 -1.22 -14.19
N ILE A 6 -13.13 -0.47 -13.66
CA ILE A 6 -12.96 0.93 -13.24
C ILE A 6 -13.49 1.12 -11.83
N THR A 7 -12.72 1.79 -10.98
CA THR A 7 -13.10 2.18 -9.61
C THR A 7 -12.59 3.58 -9.30
N GLY A 8 -13.03 4.15 -8.18
CA GLY A 8 -12.48 5.35 -7.57
C GLY A 8 -13.06 6.63 -8.15
N ARG A 9 -14.38 6.79 -8.05
CA ARG A 9 -15.08 8.00 -8.53
C ARG A 9 -14.60 9.25 -7.81
N HIS A 10 -14.65 9.21 -6.49
CA HIS A 10 -14.37 10.34 -5.61
C HIS A 10 -12.91 10.41 -5.17
N CYS A 11 -12.24 9.25 -5.08
CA CYS A 11 -10.82 9.16 -4.74
C CYS A 11 -10.20 7.87 -5.29
N HIS A 12 -8.88 7.86 -5.41
CA HIS A 12 -8.08 6.68 -5.77
C HIS A 12 -8.55 5.97 -7.07
N ALA A 13 -8.84 6.76 -8.11
CA ALA A 13 -9.20 6.26 -9.43
C ALA A 13 -8.19 5.25 -9.95
N ALA A 14 -8.69 4.08 -10.32
CA ALA A 14 -7.86 2.99 -10.80
C ALA A 14 -8.58 2.13 -11.83
N VAL A 15 -7.78 1.50 -12.68
CA VAL A 15 -8.23 0.68 -13.80
C VAL A 15 -7.50 -0.65 -13.79
N ALA A 16 -8.20 -1.74 -14.08
CA ALA A 16 -7.61 -3.03 -14.36
C ALA A 16 -8.18 -3.60 -15.66
N LEU A 17 -7.38 -4.39 -16.36
CA LEU A 17 -7.74 -5.02 -17.63
C LEU A 17 -7.55 -6.53 -17.48
N ALA A 18 -8.64 -7.27 -17.69
CA ALA A 18 -8.58 -8.71 -17.86
C ALA A 18 -8.65 -9.07 -19.35
N VAL A 19 -7.76 -9.94 -19.80
CA VAL A 19 -7.73 -10.51 -21.15
C VAL A 19 -7.97 -12.01 -21.02
N ASP A 20 -9.07 -12.47 -21.61
CA ASP A 20 -9.48 -13.88 -21.57
C ASP A 20 -9.59 -14.48 -20.15
N GLY A 21 -9.98 -13.65 -19.18
CA GLY A 21 -10.18 -14.05 -17.78
C GLY A 21 -8.96 -13.88 -16.88
N THR A 22 -7.79 -13.56 -17.44
CA THR A 22 -6.56 -13.32 -16.67
C THR A 22 -6.26 -11.83 -16.56
N ILE A 23 -5.81 -11.38 -15.39
CA ILE A 23 -5.43 -9.98 -15.15
C ILE A 23 -4.16 -9.65 -15.94
N ALA A 24 -4.29 -8.81 -16.97
CA ALA A 24 -3.20 -8.46 -17.87
C ALA A 24 -2.47 -7.18 -17.46
N ALA A 25 -3.21 -6.18 -16.94
CA ALA A 25 -2.65 -4.90 -16.53
C ALA A 25 -3.52 -4.20 -15.49
N ALA A 26 -2.92 -3.32 -14.70
CA ALA A 26 -3.61 -2.46 -13.75
C ALA A 26 -2.81 -1.18 -13.50
N ALA A 27 -3.51 -0.07 -13.29
CA ALA A 27 -2.88 1.24 -13.15
C ALA A 27 -3.76 2.21 -12.35
N SER A 28 -3.12 3.05 -11.53
CA SER A 28 -3.81 4.12 -10.78
C SER A 28 -3.67 5.46 -11.53
N GLU A 29 -4.77 6.20 -11.67
CA GLU A 29 -4.81 7.48 -12.40
C GLU A 29 -3.81 8.48 -11.81
N GLU A 30 -3.70 8.54 -10.48
CA GLU A 30 -2.76 9.40 -9.74
C GLU A 30 -1.31 9.27 -10.23
N THR A 31 -0.91 8.09 -10.69
CA THR A 31 0.46 7.82 -11.15
C THR A 31 0.77 8.62 -12.43
N TYR A 32 -0.23 8.90 -13.25
CA TYR A 32 -0.05 9.58 -14.54
C TYR A 32 -0.43 11.06 -14.47
N VAL A 33 -1.50 11.41 -13.75
CA VAL A 33 -1.90 12.81 -13.58
C VAL A 33 -1.11 13.52 -12.48
N ARG A 34 -0.34 12.78 -11.68
CA ARG A 34 0.53 13.27 -10.60
C ARG A 34 -0.21 13.96 -9.45
N VAL A 35 -1.50 13.64 -9.26
CA VAL A 35 -2.34 14.13 -8.16
C VAL A 35 -2.66 12.95 -7.24
N PRO A 36 -2.14 12.90 -6.00
CA PRO A 36 -2.40 11.81 -5.06
C PRO A 36 -3.87 11.70 -4.69
N GLY A 37 -4.38 10.49 -4.61
CA GLY A 37 -5.74 10.21 -4.17
C GLY A 37 -6.83 10.69 -5.13
N VAL A 38 -6.48 11.13 -6.34
CA VAL A 38 -7.43 11.66 -7.31
C VAL A 38 -8.50 10.62 -7.68
N GLY A 39 -9.77 11.01 -7.62
CA GLY A 39 -10.91 10.32 -8.17
C GLY A 39 -11.19 10.75 -9.60
N TYR A 40 -11.82 9.89 -10.40
CA TYR A 40 -11.96 10.18 -11.82
C TYR A 40 -12.94 11.33 -12.10
N GLU A 41 -13.85 11.67 -11.18
CA GLU A 41 -14.69 12.87 -11.31
C GLU A 41 -13.88 14.17 -11.32
N GLN A 42 -12.72 14.18 -10.63
CA GLN A 42 -11.81 15.33 -10.57
C GLN A 42 -10.91 15.43 -11.80
N THR A 43 -10.88 14.39 -12.64
CA THR A 43 -10.15 14.35 -13.92
C THR A 43 -11.09 14.44 -15.13
N GLY A 44 -12.35 14.87 -14.94
CA GLY A 44 -13.35 15.04 -15.99
C GLY A 44 -14.43 13.94 -16.05
N GLY A 45 -14.35 12.91 -15.21
CA GLY A 45 -15.35 11.84 -15.14
C GLY A 45 -14.92 10.51 -15.77
N PHE A 46 -13.70 10.42 -16.31
CA PHE A 46 -13.14 9.19 -16.85
C PHE A 46 -11.61 9.09 -16.59
N PRO A 47 -11.10 7.95 -16.08
CA PRO A 47 -9.66 7.78 -15.79
C PRO A 47 -8.86 7.47 -17.06
N SER A 48 -8.83 8.45 -17.97
CA SER A 48 -8.30 8.27 -19.33
C SER A 48 -6.82 7.84 -19.35
N ARG A 49 -6.00 8.32 -18.42
CA ARG A 49 -4.57 8.00 -18.39
C ARG A 49 -4.29 6.58 -17.94
N ALA A 50 -5.00 6.11 -16.91
CA ALA A 50 -4.92 4.74 -16.46
C ALA A 50 -5.47 3.78 -17.52
N VAL A 51 -6.56 4.12 -18.21
CA VAL A 51 -7.09 3.33 -19.35
C VAL A 51 -6.06 3.22 -20.48
N GLU A 52 -5.47 4.34 -20.89
CA GLU A 52 -4.40 4.36 -21.91
C GLU A 52 -3.22 3.47 -21.50
N ALA A 53 -2.81 3.54 -20.24
CA ALA A 53 -1.69 2.78 -19.72
C ALA A 53 -1.95 1.26 -19.70
N VAL A 54 -3.13 0.81 -19.25
CA VAL A 54 -3.43 -0.64 -19.22
C VAL A 54 -3.60 -1.22 -20.62
N LEU A 55 -4.19 -0.47 -21.55
CA LEU A 55 -4.33 -0.88 -22.95
C LEU A 55 -2.96 -0.99 -23.63
N THR A 56 -2.11 0.03 -23.46
CA THR A 56 -0.74 0.03 -23.97
C THR A 56 0.07 -1.13 -23.42
N ARG A 57 -0.05 -1.40 -22.10
CA ARG A 57 0.66 -2.52 -21.44
C ARG A 57 0.25 -3.88 -22.01
N ALA A 58 -1.01 -4.03 -22.41
CA ALA A 58 -1.55 -5.25 -23.01
C ALA A 58 -1.37 -5.33 -24.54
N GLY A 59 -0.88 -4.26 -25.19
CA GLY A 59 -0.79 -4.19 -26.65
C GLY A 59 -2.17 -4.11 -27.33
N LEU A 60 -3.17 -3.57 -26.63
CA LEU A 60 -4.56 -3.47 -27.09
C LEU A 60 -4.97 -2.01 -27.31
N THR A 61 -6.08 -1.82 -28.01
CA THR A 61 -6.75 -0.55 -28.19
C THR A 61 -8.12 -0.58 -27.52
N ILE A 62 -8.79 0.57 -27.43
CA ILE A 62 -10.14 0.62 -26.86
C ILE A 62 -11.15 -0.21 -27.67
N ALA A 63 -10.91 -0.41 -28.97
CA ALA A 63 -11.78 -1.20 -29.85
C ALA A 63 -11.75 -2.70 -29.50
N ASP A 64 -10.71 -3.16 -28.81
CA ASP A 64 -10.55 -4.56 -28.41
C ASP A 64 -11.27 -4.87 -27.08
N VAL A 65 -11.76 -3.86 -26.36
CA VAL A 65 -12.50 -4.02 -25.11
C VAL A 65 -13.92 -4.51 -25.42
N ASN A 66 -14.42 -5.50 -24.68
CA ASN A 66 -15.74 -6.09 -24.93
C ASN A 66 -16.80 -5.68 -23.90
N ARG A 67 -16.39 -5.23 -22.71
CA ARG A 67 -17.30 -4.82 -21.63
C ARG A 67 -16.57 -3.94 -20.61
N LEU A 68 -17.32 -3.06 -19.97
CA LEU A 68 -16.90 -2.31 -18.79
C LEU A 68 -17.47 -2.94 -17.52
N ALA A 69 -16.64 -2.98 -16.48
CA ALA A 69 -17.01 -3.40 -15.13
C ALA A 69 -16.73 -2.24 -14.17
N ILE A 70 -17.78 -1.51 -13.78
CA ILE A 70 -17.64 -0.29 -12.97
C ILE A 70 -18.05 -0.61 -11.53
N VAL A 71 -17.16 -0.30 -10.60
CA VAL A 71 -17.45 -0.39 -9.16
C VAL A 71 -18.41 0.75 -8.80
N ASP A 72 -19.59 0.40 -8.30
CA ASP A 72 -20.67 1.34 -8.00
C ASP A 72 -20.46 1.97 -6.62
N GLU A 73 -19.71 3.06 -6.59
CA GLU A 73 -19.38 3.81 -5.38
C GLU A 73 -20.36 4.97 -5.14
N ALA A 74 -21.60 4.87 -5.63
CA ALA A 74 -22.64 5.87 -5.39
C ALA A 74 -22.75 6.20 -3.89
N ALA A 75 -22.68 7.49 -3.56
CA ALA A 75 -22.90 7.95 -2.20
C ALA A 75 -24.30 7.54 -1.74
N ALA A 76 -24.42 7.02 -0.51
CA ALA A 76 -25.68 6.63 0.11
C ALA A 76 -26.73 7.77 0.14
N ASP A 77 -26.30 9.02 -0.05
CA ASP A 77 -27.13 10.23 -0.07
C ASP A 77 -27.47 10.74 -1.49
N SER A 78 -26.98 10.10 -2.55
CA SER A 78 -27.33 10.46 -3.94
C SER A 78 -28.60 9.73 -4.37
N THR A 79 -29.67 10.49 -4.60
CA THR A 79 -30.96 10.00 -5.12
C THR A 79 -30.94 9.76 -6.65
N GLY A 80 -29.75 9.68 -7.25
CA GLY A 80 -29.54 9.52 -8.70
C GLY A 80 -28.73 8.27 -9.04
N ASP A 81 -29.09 7.62 -10.14
CA ASP A 81 -28.48 6.41 -10.73
C ASP A 81 -27.05 6.64 -11.30
N ASP A 82 -26.43 7.76 -10.92
CA ASP A 82 -25.26 8.33 -11.58
C ASP A 82 -23.94 7.67 -11.15
N GLY A 83 -23.91 6.79 -10.15
CA GLY A 83 -22.68 6.19 -9.58
C GLY A 83 -21.71 5.55 -10.58
N ALA A 84 -22.23 5.11 -11.74
CA ALA A 84 -21.44 4.51 -12.83
C ALA A 84 -21.34 5.40 -14.09
N ALA A 85 -21.82 6.64 -14.04
CA ALA A 85 -21.71 7.58 -15.16
C ALA A 85 -20.23 7.89 -15.46
N LEU A 86 -19.86 7.76 -16.72
CA LEU A 86 -18.54 8.07 -17.24
C LEU A 86 -18.66 9.35 -18.08
N ASP A 87 -18.17 10.45 -17.53
CA ASP A 87 -18.18 11.76 -18.19
C ASP A 87 -16.81 12.08 -18.82
N ASP A 88 -16.77 13.08 -19.72
CA ASP A 88 -15.59 13.52 -20.48
C ASP A 88 -14.70 12.42 -21.08
N VAL A 89 -15.30 11.31 -21.51
CA VAL A 89 -14.60 10.29 -22.30
C VAL A 89 -13.93 10.96 -23.51
N PRO A 90 -12.64 10.69 -23.80
CA PRO A 90 -11.93 11.27 -24.94
C PRO A 90 -12.72 11.10 -26.24
N ALA A 91 -12.77 12.13 -27.09
CA ALA A 91 -13.60 12.15 -28.30
C ALA A 91 -13.39 10.92 -29.19
N ALA A 92 -12.14 10.44 -29.29
CA ALA A 92 -11.77 9.25 -30.06
C ALA A 92 -12.36 7.94 -29.52
N TRP A 93 -12.76 7.89 -28.24
CA TRP A 93 -13.25 6.69 -27.56
C TRP A 93 -14.76 6.74 -27.27
N ARG A 94 -15.40 7.91 -27.34
CA ARG A 94 -16.81 8.12 -26.97
C ARG A 94 -17.75 7.11 -27.61
N ALA A 95 -17.69 6.94 -28.93
CA ALA A 95 -18.57 6.04 -29.65
C ALA A 95 -18.36 4.58 -29.24
N THR A 96 -17.10 4.16 -29.06
CA THR A 96 -16.76 2.81 -28.62
C THR A 96 -17.26 2.56 -27.20
N ILE A 97 -16.90 3.43 -26.24
CA ILE A 97 -17.30 3.31 -24.82
C ILE A 97 -18.83 3.29 -24.68
N ALA A 98 -19.54 4.17 -25.39
CA ALA A 98 -21.00 4.25 -25.34
C ALA A 98 -21.69 2.98 -25.88
N ALA A 99 -21.02 2.22 -26.75
CA ALA A 99 -21.54 0.97 -27.31
C ALA A 99 -21.22 -0.26 -26.43
N LEU A 100 -20.32 -0.14 -25.45
CA LEU A 100 -19.93 -1.27 -24.61
C LEU A 100 -21.02 -1.60 -23.58
N PRO A 101 -21.32 -2.89 -23.37
CA PRO A 101 -22.08 -3.32 -22.20
C PRO A 101 -21.37 -2.87 -20.92
N VAL A 102 -22.13 -2.34 -19.96
CA VAL A 102 -21.62 -1.92 -18.64
C VAL A 102 -22.22 -2.81 -17.56
N GLY A 103 -21.35 -3.42 -16.73
CA GLY A 103 -21.75 -4.11 -15.51
C GLY A 103 -21.39 -3.29 -14.29
N LYS A 104 -22.36 -3.06 -13.39
CA LYS A 104 -22.12 -2.45 -12.07
C LYS A 104 -21.72 -3.51 -11.06
N ILE A 105 -20.77 -3.21 -10.18
CA ILE A 105 -20.25 -4.14 -9.16
C ILE A 105 -20.29 -3.46 -7.79
N ASP A 106 -20.88 -4.15 -6.80
CA ASP A 106 -20.88 -3.68 -5.41
C ASP A 106 -19.43 -3.55 -4.90
N PRO A 107 -19.04 -2.43 -4.25
CA PRO A 107 -17.67 -2.24 -3.78
C PRO A 107 -17.17 -3.33 -2.82
N VAL A 108 -18.06 -3.87 -1.98
CA VAL A 108 -17.73 -4.94 -1.02
C VAL A 108 -17.49 -6.26 -1.77
N ASP A 109 -18.28 -6.53 -2.81
CA ASP A 109 -18.05 -7.69 -3.68
C ASP A 109 -16.74 -7.56 -4.48
N ALA A 110 -16.38 -6.35 -4.92
CA ALA A 110 -15.09 -6.11 -5.57
C ALA A 110 -13.92 -6.35 -4.61
N ASP A 111 -13.99 -5.85 -3.37
CA ASP A 111 -13.01 -6.15 -2.32
C ASP A 111 -12.90 -7.67 -2.08
N ALA A 112 -14.03 -8.38 -2.04
CA ALA A 112 -14.07 -9.83 -1.83
C ALA A 112 -13.42 -10.61 -2.98
N ARG A 113 -13.68 -10.21 -4.23
CA ARG A 113 -13.10 -10.83 -5.43
C ARG A 113 -11.60 -10.60 -5.52
N LEU A 114 -11.11 -9.40 -5.16
CA LEU A 114 -9.67 -9.14 -5.05
C LEU A 114 -9.03 -10.08 -4.03
N SER A 115 -9.60 -10.20 -2.82
CA SER A 115 -9.10 -11.11 -1.79
C SER A 115 -9.05 -12.55 -2.30
N ALA A 116 -10.13 -13.00 -2.96
CA ALA A 116 -10.22 -14.34 -3.53
C ALA A 116 -9.26 -14.58 -4.70
N ALA A 117 -8.82 -13.54 -5.41
CA ALA A 117 -7.89 -13.67 -6.53
C ALA A 117 -6.49 -14.11 -6.09
N VAL A 118 -6.09 -13.85 -4.83
CA VAL A 118 -4.71 -14.09 -4.35
C VAL A 118 -4.58 -15.16 -3.29
N THR A 119 -5.67 -15.81 -2.92
CA THR A 119 -5.70 -16.74 -1.78
C THR A 119 -6.42 -18.04 -2.12
N GLN A 120 -5.92 -19.11 -1.51
CA GLN A 120 -6.58 -20.41 -1.47
C GLN A 120 -7.40 -20.60 -0.18
N ALA A 121 -7.58 -19.55 0.61
CA ALA A 121 -8.45 -19.57 1.77
C ALA A 121 -9.89 -19.95 1.37
N ASP A 122 -10.55 -20.69 2.27
CA ASP A 122 -11.91 -21.18 2.10
C ASP A 122 -12.92 -20.03 2.18
N ASP A 123 -12.61 -19.04 3.02
CA ASP A 123 -13.45 -17.89 3.31
C ASP A 123 -12.72 -16.55 3.08
N VAL A 124 -13.52 -15.53 2.78
CA VAL A 124 -13.08 -14.14 2.71
C VAL A 124 -13.94 -13.31 3.65
N LEU A 125 -13.31 -12.54 4.53
CA LEU A 125 -13.97 -11.51 5.32
C LEU A 125 -13.59 -10.14 4.79
N VAL A 126 -14.55 -9.42 4.23
CA VAL A 126 -14.39 -8.02 3.87
C VAL A 126 -14.78 -7.16 5.05
N PHE A 127 -13.91 -6.25 5.45
CA PHE A 127 -14.16 -5.22 6.46
C PHE A 127 -13.66 -3.88 5.90
N THR A 128 -14.60 -3.04 5.47
CA THR A 128 -14.31 -1.79 4.76
C THR A 128 -15.14 -0.64 5.30
N LEU A 129 -14.70 0.58 5.02
CA LEU A 129 -15.22 1.82 5.62
C LEU A 129 -15.81 2.77 4.58
N ASP A 130 -15.63 2.45 3.31
CA ASP A 130 -16.08 3.25 2.20
C ASP A 130 -16.52 2.32 1.06
N PRO A 131 -17.79 1.88 1.03
CA PRO A 131 -18.82 2.15 2.04
C PRO A 131 -18.61 1.32 3.33
N PRO A 132 -19.08 1.78 4.51
CA PRO A 132 -18.97 1.02 5.76
C PRO A 132 -19.69 -0.33 5.67
N ALA A 133 -18.94 -1.43 5.70
CA ALA A 133 -19.50 -2.78 5.61
C ALA A 133 -18.59 -3.84 6.23
N VAL A 134 -19.23 -4.90 6.74
CA VAL A 134 -18.57 -6.17 7.02
C VAL A 134 -19.38 -7.30 6.38
N ALA A 135 -18.71 -8.13 5.58
CA ALA A 135 -19.33 -9.19 4.80
C ALA A 135 -18.43 -10.42 4.77
N ALA A 136 -19.03 -11.60 4.99
CA ALA A 136 -18.33 -12.87 4.92
C ALA A 136 -18.77 -13.63 3.68
N TYR A 137 -17.80 -14.19 2.99
CA TYR A 137 -17.96 -14.96 1.77
C TYR A 137 -17.32 -16.34 1.96
N GLY A 138 -17.90 -17.34 1.31
CA GLY A 138 -17.32 -18.68 1.26
C GLY A 138 -17.20 -19.17 -0.16
N ARG A 139 -16.23 -20.05 -0.40
CA ARG A 139 -16.12 -20.75 -1.68
C ARG A 139 -17.08 -21.94 -1.75
N THR A 140 -17.84 -22.04 -2.82
CA THR A 140 -18.70 -23.19 -3.14
C THR A 140 -18.57 -23.49 -4.63
N ASP A 141 -18.16 -24.72 -4.97
CA ASP A 141 -17.88 -25.14 -6.36
C ASP A 141 -16.86 -24.25 -7.10
N GLY A 142 -15.88 -23.73 -6.34
CA GLY A 142 -14.86 -22.81 -6.85
C GLY A 142 -15.33 -21.36 -6.97
N GLU A 143 -16.61 -21.06 -6.77
CA GLU A 143 -17.15 -19.70 -6.82
C GLU A 143 -17.27 -19.06 -5.44
N LEU A 144 -17.01 -17.75 -5.37
CA LEU A 144 -17.17 -16.98 -4.15
C LEU A 144 -18.65 -16.57 -3.98
N ARG A 145 -19.26 -16.92 -2.84
CA ARG A 145 -20.66 -16.59 -2.52
C ARG A 145 -20.77 -15.89 -1.18
N LEU A 146 -21.59 -14.83 -1.13
CA LEU A 146 -21.91 -14.12 0.10
C LEU A 146 -22.64 -15.05 1.07
N ARG A 147 -22.12 -15.20 2.29
CA ARG A 147 -22.77 -15.95 3.39
C ARG A 147 -23.60 -15.05 4.28
N GLY A 148 -23.13 -13.82 4.52
CA GLY A 148 -23.84 -12.87 5.37
C GLY A 148 -23.10 -11.54 5.54
N ARG A 149 -23.84 -10.54 6.02
CA ARG A 149 -23.33 -9.23 6.39
C ARG A 149 -23.62 -8.97 7.87
N ALA A 150 -22.83 -8.12 8.51
CA ALA A 150 -23.09 -7.66 9.88
C ALA A 150 -23.18 -6.12 9.94
N GLY A 151 -23.88 -5.60 10.94
CA GLY A 151 -24.12 -4.17 11.11
C GLY A 151 -23.09 -3.47 12.02
N GLY A 152 -23.26 -2.16 12.18
CA GLY A 152 -22.53 -1.34 13.16
C GLY A 152 -21.19 -0.75 12.69
N VAL A 153 -20.79 -1.01 11.44
CA VAL A 153 -19.53 -0.50 10.86
C VAL A 153 -19.59 1.01 10.61
N ASP A 154 -20.77 1.55 10.29
CA ASP A 154 -21.07 2.99 10.21
C ASP A 154 -20.78 3.71 11.53
N ARG A 155 -21.25 3.14 12.65
CA ARG A 155 -21.00 3.67 14.00
C ARG A 155 -19.53 3.56 14.40
N LEU A 156 -18.85 2.49 14.00
CA LEU A 156 -17.42 2.30 14.19
C LEU A 156 -16.61 3.33 13.40
N ALA A 157 -16.97 3.57 12.13
CA ALA A 157 -16.34 4.58 11.30
C ALA A 157 -16.53 5.99 11.89
N CYS A 158 -17.73 6.30 12.39
CA CYS A 158 -18.01 7.55 13.09
C CYS A 158 -17.17 7.71 14.37
N ALA A 159 -17.13 6.67 15.21
CA ALA A 159 -16.34 6.65 16.44
C ALA A 159 -14.85 6.84 16.17
N ALA A 160 -14.29 6.16 15.16
CA ALA A 160 -12.90 6.33 14.77
C ALA A 160 -12.60 7.74 14.27
N ARG A 161 -13.49 8.37 13.48
CA ARG A 161 -13.33 9.77 13.06
C ARG A 161 -13.32 10.73 14.25
N SER A 162 -14.27 10.56 15.16
CA SER A 162 -14.37 11.39 16.37
C SER A 162 -13.14 11.24 17.25
N LEU A 163 -12.68 10.00 17.46
CA LEU A 163 -11.46 9.72 18.21
C LEU A 163 -10.23 10.31 17.53
N ALA A 164 -10.04 10.07 16.22
CA ALA A 164 -8.92 10.63 15.47
C ALA A 164 -8.86 12.16 15.60
N ARG A 165 -9.99 12.85 15.43
CA ARG A 165 -10.09 14.31 15.63
C ARG A 165 -9.74 14.72 17.06
N ALA A 166 -10.30 14.05 18.07
CA ALA A 166 -10.03 14.34 19.47
C ALA A 166 -8.54 14.13 19.84
N LEU A 167 -7.88 13.18 19.18
CA LEU A 167 -6.46 12.91 19.32
C LEU A 167 -5.57 13.73 18.38
N GLY A 168 -6.10 14.73 17.68
CA GLY A 168 -5.33 15.55 16.73
C GLY A 168 -4.65 14.73 15.64
N ALA A 169 -5.25 13.60 15.23
CA ALA A 169 -4.78 12.74 14.17
C ALA A 169 -5.56 13.07 12.89
N SER A 170 -4.85 13.61 11.90
CA SER A 170 -5.43 14.04 10.63
C SER A 170 -5.22 13.00 9.53
N GLY A 171 -6.21 12.85 8.64
CA GLY A 171 -6.12 11.99 7.47
C GLY A 171 -7.49 11.66 6.88
N ALA A 172 -7.52 11.29 5.59
CA ALA A 172 -8.75 10.86 4.91
C ALA A 172 -9.31 9.56 5.51
N ASN A 173 -8.44 8.61 5.90
CA ASN A 173 -8.81 7.40 6.61
C ASN A 173 -8.48 7.54 8.11
N PRO A 174 -9.49 7.60 8.99
CA PRO A 174 -9.28 7.82 10.43
C PRO A 174 -8.55 6.65 11.10
N PHE A 175 -8.69 5.41 10.61
CA PHE A 175 -8.00 4.25 11.19
C PHE A 175 -6.53 4.26 10.85
N LEU A 176 -6.15 4.65 9.63
CA LEU A 176 -4.73 4.84 9.29
C LEU A 176 -4.12 6.02 10.04
N ALA A 177 -4.89 7.08 10.33
CA ALA A 177 -4.43 8.17 11.17
C ALA A 177 -4.20 7.71 12.63
N LEU A 178 -5.12 6.92 13.18
CA LEU A 178 -4.98 6.31 14.51
C LEU A 178 -3.85 5.28 14.56
N ASP A 179 -3.68 4.47 13.53
CA ASP A 179 -2.59 3.49 13.39
C ASP A 179 -1.21 4.17 13.48
N ARG A 180 -1.02 5.27 12.74
CA ARG A 180 0.21 6.08 12.79
C ARG A 180 0.45 6.64 14.18
N LEU A 181 -0.58 7.21 14.81
CA LEU A 181 -0.47 7.75 16.16
C LEU A 181 -0.18 6.65 17.20
N ALA A 182 -0.78 5.48 17.03
CA ALA A 182 -0.58 4.31 17.88
C ALA A 182 0.86 3.81 17.86
N GLY A 183 1.63 4.05 16.79
CA GLY A 183 3.01 3.57 16.63
C GLY A 183 3.97 3.92 17.78
N ARG A 184 3.63 4.94 18.59
CA ARG A 184 4.41 5.41 19.77
C ARG A 184 3.90 4.89 21.11
N GLY A 185 2.76 4.20 21.13
CA GLY A 185 2.04 3.87 22.36
C GLY A 185 1.76 2.38 22.53
N GLU A 186 1.57 2.01 23.78
CA GLU A 186 1.09 0.71 24.21
C GLU A 186 -0.40 0.76 24.57
N GLY A 187 -1.08 -0.39 24.51
CA GLY A 187 -2.50 -0.51 24.84
C GLY A 187 -2.79 -0.39 26.34
N GLU A 188 -2.54 0.77 26.93
CA GLU A 188 -2.68 1.01 28.38
C GLU A 188 -4.15 1.13 28.85
N PHE A 189 -5.08 1.42 27.93
CA PHE A 189 -6.50 1.71 28.23
C PHE A 189 -7.44 0.64 27.64
N MET A 190 -6.99 -0.61 27.63
CA MET A 190 -7.75 -1.72 27.03
C MET A 190 -9.11 -1.95 27.69
N ARG A 191 -9.20 -1.84 29.03
CA ARG A 191 -10.45 -2.05 29.76
C ARG A 191 -11.51 -1.03 29.37
N GLU A 192 -11.11 0.24 29.27
CA GLU A 192 -11.98 1.33 28.86
C GLU A 192 -12.46 1.13 27.41
N MET A 193 -11.61 0.58 26.54
CA MET A 193 -11.97 0.24 25.15
C MET A 193 -12.89 -0.97 25.05
N GLU A 194 -12.73 -1.97 25.90
CA GLU A 194 -13.59 -3.17 25.95
C GLU A 194 -15.03 -2.83 26.32
N ASP A 195 -15.22 -1.89 27.24
CA ASP A 195 -16.55 -1.41 27.62
C ASP A 195 -17.24 -0.63 26.49
N ALA A 196 -16.46 0.00 25.59
CA ALA A 196 -16.98 0.90 24.57
C ALA A 196 -17.10 0.26 23.18
N LEU A 197 -16.34 -0.78 22.88
CA LEU A 197 -16.22 -1.37 21.54
C LEU A 197 -16.19 -2.90 21.60
N GLY A 198 -17.09 -3.56 20.87
CA GLY A 198 -17.20 -5.02 20.90
C GLY A 198 -17.88 -5.65 19.69
N TRP A 199 -18.05 -6.96 19.77
CA TRP A 199 -18.75 -7.76 18.75
C TRP A 199 -19.98 -8.47 19.34
N GLY A 200 -21.16 -8.02 18.93
CA GLY A 200 -22.46 -8.52 19.36
C GLY A 200 -23.07 -9.57 18.44
N PRO A 201 -24.32 -10.01 18.72
CA PRO A 201 -25.03 -11.00 17.90
C PRO A 201 -25.25 -10.57 16.44
N HIS A 202 -25.31 -9.26 16.17
CA HIS A 202 -25.64 -8.70 14.86
C HIS A 202 -24.51 -7.87 14.23
N GLY A 203 -23.31 -7.89 14.80
CA GLY A 203 -22.14 -7.16 14.28
C GLY A 203 -21.46 -6.30 15.34
N VAL A 204 -20.88 -5.19 14.91
CA VAL A 204 -20.08 -4.30 15.76
C VAL A 204 -20.97 -3.54 16.73
N ILE A 205 -20.58 -3.54 18.02
CA ILE A 205 -21.17 -2.72 19.07
C ILE A 205 -20.23 -1.56 19.35
N VAL A 206 -20.78 -0.33 19.37
CA VAL A 206 -20.05 0.89 19.70
C VAL A 206 -20.89 1.73 20.66
N ASP A 207 -20.39 1.95 21.87
CA ASP A 207 -20.90 2.95 22.82
C ASP A 207 -20.14 4.26 22.61
N GLN A 208 -20.69 5.13 21.76
CA GLN A 208 -20.05 6.39 21.38
C GLN A 208 -19.92 7.36 22.56
N GLU A 209 -20.90 7.38 23.47
CA GLU A 209 -20.85 8.27 24.62
C GLU A 209 -19.74 7.86 25.58
N ARG A 210 -19.58 6.56 25.83
CA ARG A 210 -18.49 6.05 26.66
C ARG A 210 -17.13 6.34 26.03
N LEU A 211 -16.99 6.10 24.73
CA LEU A 211 -15.73 6.41 24.04
C LEU A 211 -15.41 7.90 24.11
N ALA A 212 -16.41 8.77 23.92
CA ALA A 212 -16.24 10.22 24.03
C ALA A 212 -15.83 10.65 25.45
N ARG A 213 -16.47 10.09 26.49
CA ARG A 213 -16.11 10.36 27.90
C ARG A 213 -14.69 9.94 28.21
N VAL A 214 -14.31 8.68 27.90
CA VAL A 214 -12.95 8.16 28.11
C VAL A 214 -11.92 9.04 27.42
N THR A 215 -12.20 9.44 26.18
CA THR A 215 -11.32 10.32 25.42
C THR A 215 -11.17 11.67 26.11
N HIS A 216 -12.28 12.31 26.49
CA HIS A 216 -12.26 13.60 27.17
C HIS A 216 -11.52 13.54 28.51
N ASP A 217 -11.76 12.51 29.32
CA ASP A 217 -11.16 12.35 30.64
C ASP A 217 -9.63 12.16 30.56
N LEU A 218 -9.15 11.50 29.50
CA LEU A 218 -7.73 11.17 29.33
C LEU A 218 -6.92 12.26 28.62
N VAL A 219 -7.50 12.86 27.57
CA VAL A 219 -6.78 13.80 26.68
C VAL A 219 -7.37 15.22 26.67
N GLY A 220 -8.55 15.43 27.23
CA GLY A 220 -9.19 16.75 27.30
C GLY A 220 -9.87 17.15 25.99
N ALA A 221 -9.76 18.45 25.66
CA ALA A 221 -10.26 18.99 24.40
C ALA A 221 -9.37 18.59 23.22
N ALA A 222 -9.94 18.54 22.02
CA ALA A 222 -9.18 18.30 20.80
C ALA A 222 -8.09 19.38 20.64
N PRO A 223 -6.82 19.00 20.41
CA PRO A 223 -5.74 19.96 20.27
C PRO A 223 -5.83 20.69 18.93
N THR A 224 -5.50 21.99 18.94
CA THR A 224 -5.19 22.76 17.74
C THR A 224 -3.79 22.42 17.21
N ASP A 225 -3.46 22.85 16.00
CA ASP A 225 -2.12 22.64 15.44
C ASP A 225 -1.03 23.28 16.32
N ASP A 226 -1.27 24.46 16.88
CA ASP A 226 -0.35 25.12 17.82
C ASP A 226 -0.17 24.31 19.11
N ASP A 227 -1.26 23.71 19.61
CA ASP A 227 -1.19 22.81 20.78
C ASP A 227 -0.30 21.61 20.48
N LEU A 228 -0.35 21.04 19.27
CA LEU A 228 0.48 19.89 18.90
C LEU A 228 1.98 20.16 19.07
N TRP A 229 2.42 21.35 18.69
CA TRP A 229 3.82 21.78 18.77
C TRP A 229 4.29 22.04 20.20
N LEU A 230 3.42 22.58 21.05
CA LEU A 230 3.72 22.95 22.44
C LEU A 230 3.43 21.83 23.44
N MET A 231 2.78 20.76 23.01
CA MET A 231 2.29 19.71 23.88
C MET A 231 3.44 18.90 24.49
N ASN A 232 3.39 18.77 25.82
CA ASN A 232 4.38 18.01 26.56
C ASN A 232 4.37 16.50 26.24
N ILE A 233 5.50 15.85 26.53
CA ILE A 233 5.72 14.42 26.23
C ILE A 233 4.65 13.52 26.88
N LYS A 234 4.20 13.81 28.10
CA LYS A 234 3.17 12.98 28.79
C LYS A 234 1.82 13.03 28.08
N ALA A 235 1.46 14.16 27.50
CA ALA A 235 0.22 14.30 26.72
C ALA A 235 0.35 13.60 25.35
N GLN A 236 1.52 13.70 24.70
CA GLN A 236 1.82 12.94 23.48
C GLN A 236 1.73 11.42 23.71
N GLN A 237 2.32 10.93 24.81
CA GLN A 237 2.29 9.52 25.19
C GLN A 237 0.86 9.04 25.45
N ARG A 238 0.07 9.77 26.23
CA ARG A 238 -1.34 9.41 26.50
C ARG A 238 -2.18 9.31 25.22
N ARG A 239 -2.02 10.24 24.28
CA ARG A 239 -2.70 10.18 22.97
C ARG A 239 -2.31 8.93 22.19
N SER A 240 -1.02 8.63 22.16
CA SER A 240 -0.49 7.46 21.45
C SER A 240 -0.97 6.16 22.09
N ALA A 241 -0.99 6.08 23.42
CA ALA A 241 -1.49 4.94 24.17
C ALA A 241 -3.01 4.74 24.00
N LEU A 242 -3.78 5.83 23.91
CA LEU A 242 -5.22 5.76 23.65
C LEU A 242 -5.51 5.28 22.21
N ALA A 243 -4.76 5.78 21.22
CA ALA A 243 -4.84 5.27 19.85
C ALA A 243 -4.43 3.79 19.75
N ALA A 244 -3.35 3.39 20.44
CA ALA A 244 -2.90 2.01 20.54
C ALA A 244 -3.98 1.10 21.14
N SER A 245 -4.59 1.53 22.26
CA SER A 245 -5.68 0.78 22.92
C SER A 245 -6.88 0.59 21.99
N PHE A 246 -7.24 1.62 21.22
CA PHE A 246 -8.31 1.51 20.22
C PHE A 246 -7.97 0.50 19.11
N MET A 247 -6.74 0.56 18.56
CA MET A 247 -6.29 -0.35 17.50
C MET A 247 -6.21 -1.81 17.99
N ASP A 248 -5.73 -2.03 19.21
CA ASP A 248 -5.63 -3.35 19.81
C ASP A 248 -7.03 -3.92 20.12
N ARG A 249 -7.97 -3.06 20.57
CA ARG A 249 -9.38 -3.46 20.73
C ARG A 249 -10.06 -3.76 19.41
N LEU A 250 -9.80 -2.97 18.36
CA LEU A 250 -10.29 -3.22 17.02
C LEU A 250 -9.81 -4.59 16.50
N ALA A 251 -8.54 -4.95 16.75
CA ALA A 251 -8.03 -6.28 16.42
C ALA A 251 -8.82 -7.40 17.10
N ALA A 252 -9.19 -7.22 18.38
CA ALA A 252 -10.05 -8.17 19.09
C ALA A 252 -11.47 -8.26 18.49
N VAL A 253 -12.07 -7.14 18.10
CA VAL A 253 -13.38 -7.13 17.43
C VAL A 253 -13.32 -7.85 16.08
N VAL A 254 -12.29 -7.59 15.28
CA VAL A 254 -12.11 -8.27 13.99
C VAL A 254 -11.85 -9.77 14.19
N ARG A 255 -11.04 -10.16 15.17
CA ARG A 255 -10.85 -11.57 15.55
C ARG A 255 -12.19 -12.24 15.88
N ASP A 256 -13.04 -11.58 16.66
CA ASP A 256 -14.35 -12.12 17.05
C ASP A 256 -15.30 -12.22 15.85
N ALA A 257 -15.26 -11.24 14.94
CA ALA A 257 -15.98 -11.28 13.67
C ALA A 257 -15.54 -12.48 12.82
N THR A 258 -14.23 -12.64 12.63
CA THR A 258 -13.63 -13.74 11.89
C THR A 258 -14.05 -15.09 12.45
N ARG A 259 -13.92 -15.31 13.77
CA ARG A 259 -14.28 -16.58 14.41
C ARG A 259 -15.77 -16.90 14.36
N ARG A 260 -16.65 -15.89 14.27
CA ARG A 260 -18.11 -16.12 14.17
C ARG A 260 -18.59 -16.31 12.74
N LEU A 261 -17.92 -15.70 11.76
CA LEU A 261 -18.41 -15.63 10.38
C LEU A 261 -17.63 -16.52 9.39
N CYS A 262 -16.43 -16.95 9.74
CA CYS A 262 -15.50 -17.67 8.87
C CYS A 262 -14.95 -18.93 9.56
N GLY A 263 -14.42 -19.84 8.76
CA GLY A 263 -13.66 -21.01 9.19
C GLY A 263 -12.21 -20.67 9.55
N GLU A 264 -11.37 -21.71 9.63
CA GLU A 264 -9.97 -21.59 10.09
C GLU A 264 -9.06 -20.86 9.11
N ARG A 265 -9.29 -21.01 7.79
CA ARG A 265 -8.50 -20.39 6.74
C ARG A 265 -9.28 -19.26 6.09
N VAL A 266 -8.83 -18.03 6.32
CA VAL A 266 -9.57 -16.82 5.92
C VAL A 266 -8.63 -15.79 5.30
N CYS A 267 -9.09 -15.14 4.23
CA CYS A 267 -8.46 -13.94 3.72
C CYS A 267 -9.23 -12.70 4.18
N LEU A 268 -8.50 -11.73 4.73
CA LEU A 268 -9.05 -10.47 5.21
C LEU A 268 -8.87 -9.40 4.12
N GLY A 269 -9.96 -8.75 3.73
CA GLY A 269 -10.02 -7.77 2.64
C GLY A 269 -10.75 -6.49 3.00
N GLY A 270 -10.54 -5.42 2.23
CA GLY A 270 -11.12 -4.10 2.50
C GLY A 270 -10.24 -3.18 3.31
N ALA A 271 -10.57 -1.89 3.27
CA ALA A 271 -9.65 -0.79 3.62
C ALA A 271 -9.14 -0.79 5.06
N LEU A 272 -9.80 -1.51 5.98
CA LEU A 272 -9.33 -1.65 7.36
C LEU A 272 -7.96 -2.36 7.42
N PHE A 273 -7.74 -3.31 6.52
CA PHE A 273 -6.52 -4.14 6.49
C PHE A 273 -5.35 -3.47 5.77
N ALA A 274 -5.45 -2.18 5.46
CA ALA A 274 -4.28 -1.38 5.06
C ALA A 274 -3.33 -1.09 6.24
N SER A 275 -3.80 -1.23 7.49
CA SER A 275 -3.01 -1.07 8.72
C SER A 275 -2.10 -2.27 8.97
N THR A 276 -0.78 -2.05 9.00
CA THR A 276 0.17 -3.13 9.31
C THR A 276 0.12 -3.56 10.76
N ARG A 277 -0.14 -2.63 11.69
CA ARG A 277 -0.28 -2.95 13.12
C ARG A 277 -1.47 -3.87 13.34
N LEU A 278 -2.63 -3.53 12.77
CA LEU A 278 -3.84 -4.35 12.89
C LEU A 278 -3.61 -5.76 12.34
N ASN A 279 -3.05 -5.86 11.14
CA ASN A 279 -2.76 -7.14 10.51
C ASN A 279 -1.78 -7.98 11.35
N THR A 280 -0.75 -7.35 11.91
CA THR A 280 0.24 -8.01 12.77
C THR A 280 -0.41 -8.53 14.06
N SER A 281 -1.29 -7.74 14.68
CA SER A 281 -2.07 -8.18 15.85
C SER A 281 -3.02 -9.34 15.49
N LEU A 282 -3.63 -9.32 14.31
CA LEU A 282 -4.51 -10.40 13.86
C LEU A 282 -3.79 -11.71 13.62
N VAL A 283 -2.58 -11.68 13.01
CA VAL A 283 -1.74 -12.89 12.88
C VAL A 283 -1.42 -13.48 14.26
N ARG A 284 -1.14 -12.64 15.27
CA ARG A 284 -0.91 -13.12 16.66
C ARG A 284 -2.17 -13.73 17.29
N LEU A 285 -3.35 -13.17 17.00
CA LEU A 285 -4.62 -13.58 17.60
C LEU A 285 -5.29 -14.78 16.92
N LEU A 286 -5.05 -14.97 15.62
CA LEU A 286 -5.71 -15.95 14.77
C LEU A 286 -4.74 -17.02 14.23
N GLY A 287 -3.43 -16.78 14.24
CA GLY A 287 -2.40 -17.71 13.76
C GLY A 287 -2.25 -17.70 12.23
N ASP A 288 -1.63 -18.77 11.72
CA ASP A 288 -1.20 -18.89 10.31
C ASP A 288 -2.35 -19.09 9.30
N GLY A 289 -3.58 -19.27 9.78
CA GLY A 289 -4.78 -19.41 8.94
C GLY A 289 -5.24 -18.09 8.28
N VAL A 290 -4.60 -16.96 8.60
CA VAL A 290 -5.00 -15.64 8.11
C VAL A 290 -4.08 -15.13 7.02
N THR A 291 -4.68 -14.75 5.88
CA THR A 291 -4.01 -13.98 4.81
C THR A 291 -4.68 -12.63 4.61
N PHE A 292 -4.04 -11.73 3.88
CA PHE A 292 -4.55 -10.38 3.62
C PHE A 292 -4.61 -10.10 2.12
N ALA A 293 -5.61 -9.33 1.69
CA ALA A 293 -5.67 -8.77 0.35
C ALA A 293 -4.41 -7.94 0.06
N PRO A 294 -3.86 -7.96 -1.17
CA PRO A 294 -2.58 -7.34 -1.47
C PRO A 294 -2.68 -5.81 -1.57
N ILE A 295 -3.85 -5.31 -1.98
CA ILE A 295 -4.22 -3.90 -2.08
C ILE A 295 -5.59 -3.74 -1.41
N PRO A 296 -5.65 -3.76 -0.07
CA PRO A 296 -6.91 -3.66 0.66
C PRO A 296 -7.61 -2.30 0.46
N GLU A 297 -6.88 -1.29 -0.04
CA GLU A 297 -7.41 0.03 -0.36
C GLU A 297 -8.33 0.02 -1.60
N SER A 298 -9.17 1.05 -1.77
CA SER A 298 -10.20 1.11 -2.82
C SER A 298 -9.67 0.94 -4.25
N ALA A 299 -8.43 1.37 -4.53
CA ALA A 299 -7.80 1.13 -5.84
C ALA A 299 -7.78 -0.36 -6.21
N GLY A 300 -7.63 -1.26 -5.23
CA GLY A 300 -7.63 -2.71 -5.44
C GLY A 300 -8.94 -3.25 -6.03
N ARG A 301 -10.06 -2.55 -5.85
CA ARG A 301 -11.37 -2.91 -6.41
C ARG A 301 -11.38 -2.94 -7.93
N ALA A 302 -10.48 -2.21 -8.60
CA ALA A 302 -10.32 -2.31 -10.04
C ALA A 302 -10.00 -3.75 -10.47
N ILE A 303 -9.09 -4.42 -9.74
CA ILE A 303 -8.79 -5.85 -9.96
C ILE A 303 -10.02 -6.68 -9.60
N GLY A 304 -10.65 -6.43 -8.46
CA GLY A 304 -11.87 -7.13 -8.03
C GLY A 304 -13.03 -7.05 -9.03
N ALA A 305 -13.12 -5.95 -9.79
CA ALA A 305 -14.14 -5.74 -10.80
C ALA A 305 -14.00 -6.68 -12.00
N VAL A 306 -12.77 -7.09 -12.33
CA VAL A 306 -12.47 -7.95 -13.47
C VAL A 306 -12.03 -9.36 -13.07
N ALA A 307 -11.67 -9.57 -11.81
CA ALA A 307 -11.34 -10.88 -11.27
C ALA A 307 -12.57 -11.79 -11.34
N GLY A 308 -12.46 -12.86 -12.13
CA GLY A 308 -13.46 -13.91 -12.15
C GLY A 308 -13.54 -14.63 -10.80
N ALA A 309 -14.62 -15.38 -10.57
CA ALA A 309 -14.74 -16.23 -9.39
C ALA A 309 -13.73 -17.40 -9.35
N ARG A 310 -12.92 -17.58 -10.40
CA ARG A 310 -11.87 -18.62 -10.50
C ARG A 310 -10.55 -18.09 -9.90
N GLY A 311 -10.04 -18.80 -8.90
CA GLY A 311 -8.94 -18.36 -8.04
C GLY A 311 -7.54 -18.37 -8.68
N ALA A 312 -6.65 -17.61 -8.04
CA ALA A 312 -5.19 -17.61 -8.12
C ALA A 312 -4.54 -17.67 -9.51
N ASP A 313 -4.98 -16.84 -10.44
CA ASP A 313 -4.05 -16.33 -11.44
C ASP A 313 -3.10 -15.36 -10.73
N SER A 314 -1.81 -15.70 -10.67
CA SER A 314 -0.80 -14.93 -9.94
C SER A 314 -0.83 -13.47 -10.36
N LEU A 315 -1.05 -12.54 -9.41
CA LEU A 315 -0.91 -11.11 -9.65
C LEU A 315 0.56 -10.69 -9.88
N ALA A 316 1.50 -11.63 -10.07
CA ALA A 316 2.89 -11.43 -10.46
C ALA A 316 3.57 -10.29 -9.67
N GLY A 317 3.48 -10.36 -8.34
CA GLY A 317 4.05 -9.31 -7.49
C GLY A 317 3.43 -7.92 -7.61
N LEU A 318 2.25 -7.81 -8.22
CA LEU A 318 1.56 -6.57 -8.62
C LEU A 318 2.30 -5.75 -9.70
N GLY A 319 3.23 -6.35 -10.43
CA GLY A 319 3.93 -5.73 -11.56
C GLY A 319 3.06 -5.53 -12.82
N LEU A 320 1.92 -4.87 -12.66
CA LEU A 320 0.83 -4.80 -13.64
C LEU A 320 0.80 -3.49 -14.46
N GLY A 321 1.65 -2.52 -14.12
CA GLY A 321 1.72 -1.22 -14.77
C GLY A 321 2.72 -1.15 -15.93
N ALA A 322 3.04 0.08 -16.34
CA ALA A 322 3.93 0.38 -17.46
C ALA A 322 5.36 -0.18 -17.28
N THR A 323 5.96 -0.57 -18.40
CA THR A 323 7.36 -1.02 -18.52
C THR A 323 8.09 -0.11 -19.50
N PHE A 324 9.39 0.12 -19.27
CA PHE A 324 10.20 0.99 -20.12
C PHE A 324 11.44 0.25 -20.59
N THR A 325 11.70 0.32 -21.89
CA THR A 325 12.92 -0.19 -22.52
C THR A 325 14.10 0.72 -22.24
N GLU A 326 15.32 0.20 -22.39
CA GLU A 326 16.53 1.01 -22.27
C GLU A 326 16.58 2.16 -23.29
N SER A 327 15.99 1.99 -24.48
CA SER A 327 15.92 3.04 -25.50
C SER A 327 15.00 4.19 -25.07
N GLU A 328 13.84 3.89 -24.49
CA GLU A 328 12.92 4.92 -23.96
C GLU A 328 13.53 5.65 -22.75
N ILE A 329 14.21 4.90 -21.87
CA ILE A 329 14.95 5.47 -20.75
C ILE A 329 16.02 6.42 -21.27
N LYS A 330 16.89 5.96 -22.18
CA LYS A 330 17.95 6.77 -22.79
C LYS A 330 17.40 8.03 -23.44
N ALA A 331 16.35 7.90 -24.25
CA ALA A 331 15.70 9.04 -24.90
C ALA A 331 15.20 10.06 -23.87
N THR A 332 14.66 9.60 -22.75
CA THR A 332 14.24 10.48 -21.64
C THR A 332 15.44 11.19 -21.00
N LEU A 333 16.51 10.46 -20.69
CA LEU A 333 17.71 11.03 -20.06
C LEU A 333 18.38 12.08 -20.96
N GLU A 334 18.47 11.80 -22.27
CA GLU A 334 19.02 12.73 -23.27
C GLU A 334 18.11 13.96 -23.44
N ASN A 335 16.78 13.77 -23.44
CA ASN A 335 15.83 14.89 -23.46
C ASN A 335 15.99 15.79 -22.23
N CYS A 336 16.25 15.21 -21.07
CA CYS A 336 16.52 15.94 -19.82
C CYS A 336 17.92 16.58 -19.77
N ARG A 337 18.79 16.30 -20.76
CA ARG A 337 20.20 16.76 -20.81
C ARG A 337 21.00 16.40 -19.55
N LEU A 338 20.80 15.19 -19.05
CA LEU A 338 21.50 14.69 -17.86
C LEU A 338 22.72 13.87 -18.26
N ASP A 339 23.79 14.03 -17.48
CA ASP A 339 24.93 13.13 -17.56
C ASP A 339 24.62 11.82 -16.82
N TYR A 340 25.04 10.70 -17.40
CA TYR A 340 24.83 9.37 -16.86
C TYR A 340 26.01 8.45 -17.19
N VAL A 341 26.17 7.39 -16.39
CA VAL A 341 27.05 6.27 -16.71
C VAL A 341 26.18 5.11 -17.18
N TYR A 342 26.44 4.60 -18.38
CA TYR A 342 25.87 3.34 -18.85
C TYR A 342 26.78 2.19 -18.42
N GLU A 343 26.21 1.22 -17.70
CA GLU A 343 26.93 0.06 -17.19
C GLU A 343 26.30 -1.24 -17.72
N PRO A 344 26.88 -1.85 -18.77
CA PRO A 344 26.33 -3.07 -19.36
C PRO A 344 26.51 -4.31 -18.46
N ASP A 345 27.51 -4.33 -17.57
CA ASP A 345 27.72 -5.45 -16.66
C ASP A 345 26.84 -5.29 -15.41
N TRP A 346 25.86 -6.19 -15.27
CA TRP A 346 24.93 -6.15 -14.14
C TRP A 346 25.61 -6.24 -12.79
N ARG A 347 26.53 -7.19 -12.62
CA ARG A 347 27.19 -7.40 -11.34
C ARG A 347 28.07 -6.21 -10.99
N ARG A 348 28.72 -5.58 -11.97
CA ARG A 348 29.50 -4.36 -11.75
C ARG A 348 28.60 -3.18 -11.36
N LEU A 349 27.43 -3.05 -11.97
CA LEU A 349 26.43 -2.05 -11.56
C LEU A 349 25.98 -2.28 -10.11
N LEU A 350 25.56 -3.50 -9.77
CA LEU A 350 25.14 -3.86 -8.41
C LEU A 350 26.25 -3.63 -7.37
N ALA A 351 27.50 -3.97 -7.71
CA ALA A 351 28.64 -3.72 -6.84
C ALA A 351 28.89 -2.21 -6.60
N ARG A 352 28.65 -1.36 -7.61
CA ARG A 352 28.67 0.11 -7.46
C ARG A 352 27.52 0.59 -6.57
N VAL A 353 26.30 0.14 -6.82
CA VAL A 353 25.12 0.52 -6.01
C VAL A 353 25.31 0.09 -4.55
N SER A 354 25.78 -1.13 -4.31
CA SER A 354 26.09 -1.61 -2.96
C SER A 354 27.19 -0.80 -2.28
N ARG A 355 28.18 -0.27 -3.02
CA ARG A 355 29.18 0.66 -2.44
C ARG A 355 28.53 1.95 -1.96
N MET A 356 27.63 2.51 -2.76
CA MET A 356 26.92 3.75 -2.45
C MET A 356 26.05 3.57 -1.21
N LEU A 357 25.27 2.49 -1.16
CA LEU A 357 24.42 2.15 -0.02
C LEU A 357 25.25 2.00 1.27
N SER A 358 26.37 1.26 1.23
CA SER A 358 27.26 1.10 2.40
C SER A 358 27.93 2.40 2.86
N ARG A 359 27.99 3.42 2.00
CA ARG A 359 28.46 4.77 2.36
C ARG A 359 27.35 5.66 2.91
N GLY A 360 26.14 5.13 3.09
CA GLY A 360 24.99 5.89 3.61
C GLY A 360 24.22 6.67 2.56
N MET A 361 24.50 6.45 1.27
CA MET A 361 23.77 7.14 0.20
C MET A 361 22.36 6.58 0.04
N VAL A 362 21.42 7.48 -0.27
CA VAL A 362 20.03 7.21 -0.62
C VAL A 362 19.95 7.00 -2.13
N VAL A 363 19.52 5.81 -2.56
CA VAL A 363 19.51 5.44 -3.98
C VAL A 363 18.08 5.28 -4.49
N GLY A 364 17.71 6.04 -5.51
CA GLY A 364 16.51 5.80 -6.31
C GLY A 364 16.72 4.59 -7.22
N TRP A 365 15.73 3.70 -7.26
CA TRP A 365 15.76 2.42 -7.95
C TRP A 365 14.53 2.30 -8.85
N PHE A 366 14.75 2.21 -10.16
CA PHE A 366 13.72 2.17 -11.18
C PHE A 366 13.96 1.01 -12.15
N HIS A 367 13.27 -0.11 -11.90
CA HIS A 367 13.42 -1.35 -12.66
C HIS A 367 12.09 -2.07 -12.84
N GLY A 368 11.95 -2.87 -13.88
CA GLY A 368 10.76 -3.69 -14.10
C GLY A 368 9.45 -2.90 -14.28
N PRO A 369 8.30 -3.59 -14.26
CA PRO A 369 6.98 -2.98 -14.37
C PRO A 369 6.65 -2.09 -13.17
N THR A 370 5.93 -1.01 -13.40
CA THR A 370 5.36 -0.20 -12.32
C THR A 370 4.40 -1.07 -11.50
N VAL A 371 4.60 -1.10 -10.19
CA VAL A 371 3.73 -1.85 -9.28
C VAL A 371 2.39 -1.13 -9.14
N PHE A 372 1.30 -1.89 -9.15
CA PHE A 372 -0.03 -1.38 -8.87
C PHE A 372 -0.29 -1.34 -7.36
N GLY A 373 -0.85 -0.23 -6.87
CA GLY A 373 -1.10 0.01 -5.45
C GLY A 373 -0.09 0.99 -4.79
N PRO A 374 -0.26 1.28 -3.49
CA PRO A 374 0.44 2.38 -2.83
C PRO A 374 1.90 2.07 -2.42
N ARG A 375 2.35 0.82 -2.61
CA ARG A 375 3.63 0.30 -2.12
C ARG A 375 4.56 0.02 -3.30
N SER A 376 5.86 0.27 -3.14
CA SER A 376 6.84 0.14 -4.23
C SER A 376 7.18 -1.29 -4.63
N LEU A 377 7.13 -2.21 -3.68
CA LEU A 377 7.46 -3.65 -3.81
C LEU A 377 8.76 -3.96 -4.59
N GLY A 378 9.68 -3.00 -4.68
CA GLY A 378 11.02 -3.18 -5.25
C GLY A 378 11.24 -2.72 -6.69
N THR A 379 10.23 -2.17 -7.39
CA THR A 379 10.38 -1.72 -8.80
C THR A 379 10.50 -0.20 -8.96
N ARG A 380 9.90 0.56 -8.04
CA ARG A 380 9.94 2.03 -7.98
C ARG A 380 10.27 2.44 -6.55
N SER A 381 11.53 2.25 -6.19
CA SER A 381 11.96 2.25 -4.80
C SER A 381 12.98 3.35 -4.50
N VAL A 382 13.00 3.80 -3.25
CA VAL A 382 14.17 4.43 -2.65
C VAL A 382 14.77 3.45 -1.67
N LEU A 383 16.06 3.16 -1.88
CA LEU A 383 16.82 2.16 -1.16
C LEU A 383 17.87 2.81 -0.27
N CYS A 384 17.94 2.36 0.98
CA CYS A 384 18.95 2.77 1.95
C CYS A 384 19.47 1.56 2.74
N ASP A 385 20.73 1.60 3.16
CA ASP A 385 21.30 0.62 4.08
C ASP A 385 20.82 0.92 5.52
N PRO A 386 20.02 0.04 6.15
CA PRO A 386 19.48 0.26 7.50
C PRO A 386 20.52 0.18 8.62
N SER A 387 21.76 -0.22 8.32
CA SER A 387 22.89 -0.22 9.24
C SER A 387 23.63 1.12 9.27
N THR A 388 23.13 2.16 8.60
CA THR A 388 23.73 3.49 8.59
C THR A 388 23.05 4.40 9.60
N VAL A 389 23.81 5.32 10.24
CA VAL A 389 23.35 6.05 11.45
C VAL A 389 22.17 6.96 11.14
N TYR A 390 22.23 7.66 10.00
CA TYR A 390 21.26 8.68 9.62
C TYR A 390 20.22 8.18 8.62
N ALA A 391 20.17 6.88 8.27
CA ALA A 391 19.21 6.37 7.29
C ALA A 391 17.77 6.72 7.64
N ARG A 392 17.39 6.64 8.92
CA ARG A 392 16.04 6.97 9.38
C ARG A 392 15.71 8.44 9.18
N GLU A 393 16.59 9.33 9.61
CA GLU A 393 16.44 10.78 9.49
C GLU A 393 16.40 11.21 8.02
N ASN A 394 17.34 10.71 7.21
CA ASN A 394 17.42 10.92 5.77
C ASN A 394 16.13 10.56 5.04
N VAL A 395 15.54 9.40 5.37
CA VAL A 395 14.31 8.97 4.70
C VAL A 395 13.07 9.67 5.28
N ASN A 396 12.90 9.68 6.60
CA ASN A 396 11.66 10.17 7.21
C ASN A 396 11.59 11.70 7.20
N GLU A 397 12.59 12.40 7.71
CA GLU A 397 12.54 13.86 7.88
C GLU A 397 12.85 14.57 6.57
N TYR A 398 13.99 14.27 5.94
CA TYR A 398 14.46 15.03 4.78
C TYR A 398 13.79 14.61 3.47
N LEU A 399 13.65 13.32 3.20
CA LEU A 399 13.04 12.84 1.95
C LEU A 399 11.52 12.83 2.01
N LYS A 400 10.92 12.22 3.04
CA LYS A 400 9.46 11.99 3.11
C LYS A 400 8.69 13.04 3.90
N ARG A 401 9.37 13.88 4.69
CA ARG A 401 8.77 14.90 5.58
C ARG A 401 7.67 14.31 6.48
N ARG A 402 7.97 13.16 7.06
CA ARG A 402 7.11 12.44 7.99
C ARG A 402 7.83 12.25 9.33
N PRO A 403 7.12 11.93 10.42
CA PRO A 403 7.73 11.76 11.73
C PRO A 403 8.91 10.76 11.71
N ILE A 404 9.97 11.07 12.46
CA ILE A 404 11.22 10.29 12.47
C ILE A 404 11.00 8.82 12.84
N ASP A 405 10.02 8.53 13.67
CA ASP A 405 9.67 7.21 14.19
C ASP A 405 8.72 6.42 13.29
N GLU A 406 8.25 6.99 12.18
CA GLU A 406 7.40 6.26 11.24
C GLU A 406 8.16 5.04 10.68
N PRO A 407 7.56 3.84 10.67
CA PRO A 407 8.23 2.63 10.22
C PRO A 407 8.83 2.75 8.82
N LEU A 408 10.04 2.23 8.67
CA LEU A 408 10.74 2.11 7.39
C LEU A 408 10.69 0.65 6.95
N PRO A 409 9.97 0.32 5.86
CA PRO A 409 9.91 -1.06 5.39
C PRO A 409 11.29 -1.57 4.99
N VAL A 410 11.57 -2.84 5.28
CA VAL A 410 12.82 -3.50 4.88
C VAL A 410 12.49 -4.66 3.96
N SER A 411 13.15 -4.68 2.80
CA SER A 411 13.08 -5.77 1.82
C SER A 411 14.17 -6.79 2.08
N PHE A 412 13.77 -8.05 2.15
CA PHE A 412 14.65 -9.20 2.33
C PHE A 412 14.61 -10.07 1.08
N ALA A 413 15.78 -10.57 0.69
CA ALA A 413 15.88 -11.62 -0.32
C ALA A 413 15.15 -12.89 0.17
N PRO A 414 14.68 -13.75 -0.76
CA PRO A 414 14.03 -15.01 -0.41
C PRO A 414 14.81 -15.83 0.62
N GLY A 415 14.14 -16.32 1.66
CA GLY A 415 14.72 -17.13 2.74
C GLY A 415 15.61 -16.37 3.75
N ARG A 416 16.04 -15.14 3.46
CA ARG A 416 16.89 -14.35 4.37
C ARG A 416 16.13 -13.87 5.60
N ALA A 417 14.87 -13.46 5.42
CA ALA A 417 14.02 -12.99 6.51
C ALA A 417 13.93 -14.02 7.66
N ASP A 418 13.85 -15.31 7.35
CA ASP A 418 13.68 -16.38 8.35
C ASP A 418 14.86 -16.49 9.31
N GLN A 419 16.05 -16.05 8.89
CA GLN A 419 17.25 -16.03 9.72
C GLN A 419 17.24 -14.85 10.70
N CYS A 420 16.55 -13.76 10.34
CA CYS A 420 16.56 -12.48 11.02
C CYS A 420 15.37 -12.26 11.96
N LEU A 421 14.22 -12.85 11.62
CA LEU A 421 12.97 -12.65 12.36
C LEU A 421 12.85 -13.62 13.54
N ALA A 422 12.24 -13.16 14.64
CA ALA A 422 11.98 -13.99 15.81
C ALA A 422 10.92 -15.07 15.50
N THR A 423 9.93 -14.72 14.70
CA THR A 423 8.92 -15.62 14.14
C THR A 423 8.91 -15.44 12.63
N PRO A 424 9.25 -16.46 11.83
CA PRO A 424 9.15 -16.39 10.39
C PRO A 424 7.70 -16.11 9.95
N VAL A 425 7.53 -15.07 9.13
CA VAL A 425 6.24 -14.69 8.55
C VAL A 425 6.49 -14.14 7.14
N ARG A 426 5.50 -14.27 6.26
CA ARG A 426 5.56 -13.75 4.89
C ARG A 426 4.73 -12.48 4.78
N SER A 427 5.31 -11.46 4.18
CA SER A 427 4.68 -10.17 3.90
C SER A 427 5.12 -9.68 2.51
N PRO A 428 4.69 -10.35 1.43
CA PRO A 428 5.04 -9.96 0.05
C PRO A 428 4.47 -8.61 -0.39
N PHE A 429 3.51 -8.07 0.37
CA PHE A 429 2.84 -6.81 0.07
C PHE A 429 3.05 -5.74 1.17
N MET A 430 4.08 -5.86 2.02
CA MET A 430 4.35 -4.91 3.12
C MET A 430 3.15 -4.64 4.04
N LEU A 431 2.46 -5.72 4.45
CA LEU A 431 1.24 -5.67 5.26
C LEU A 431 1.45 -6.09 6.71
N LEU A 432 2.65 -6.53 7.08
CA LEU A 432 2.97 -7.02 8.42
C LEU A 432 4.26 -6.39 8.94
N ASP A 433 4.31 -6.25 10.26
CA ASP A 433 5.49 -5.92 11.02
C ASP A 433 6.02 -7.19 11.70
N ALA A 434 7.34 -7.28 11.91
CA ALA A 434 7.97 -8.47 12.45
C ALA A 434 9.12 -8.12 13.42
N VAL A 435 9.19 -8.88 14.51
CA VAL A 435 10.23 -8.72 15.55
C VAL A 435 11.56 -9.26 15.03
N VAL A 436 12.63 -8.48 15.21
CA VAL A 436 14.00 -8.86 14.80
C VAL A 436 14.78 -9.48 15.95
N ARG A 437 15.46 -10.59 15.67
CA ARG A 437 16.34 -11.30 16.62
C ARG A 437 17.53 -10.43 17.00
N THR A 438 17.95 -10.51 18.25
CA THR A 438 19.06 -9.71 18.83
C THR A 438 20.32 -9.63 17.94
N PRO A 439 20.84 -10.72 17.35
CA PRO A 439 22.07 -10.66 16.56
C PRO A 439 22.00 -9.77 15.31
N TRP A 440 20.79 -9.46 14.82
CA TRP A 440 20.60 -8.68 13.60
C TRP A 440 20.22 -7.22 13.87
N ARG A 441 19.91 -6.85 15.12
CA ARG A 441 19.33 -5.53 15.43
C ARG A 441 20.22 -4.36 14.99
N ASP A 442 21.52 -4.46 15.21
CA ASP A 442 22.47 -3.41 14.81
C ASP A 442 22.56 -3.23 13.29
N ARG A 443 22.36 -4.33 12.54
CA ARG A 443 22.37 -4.36 11.07
C ARG A 443 21.13 -3.73 10.44
N VAL A 444 20.04 -3.61 11.20
CA VAL A 444 18.78 -3.02 10.71
C VAL A 444 18.28 -1.87 11.58
N ARG A 445 19.15 -1.26 12.40
CA ARG A 445 18.76 -0.34 13.47
C ARG A 445 17.89 0.83 13.01
N ALA A 446 18.14 1.38 11.81
CA ALA A 446 17.39 2.52 11.29
C ALA A 446 15.95 2.14 10.87
N ALA A 447 15.62 0.85 10.80
CA ALA A 447 14.27 0.38 10.49
C ALA A 447 13.48 -0.08 11.73
N LEU A 448 14.14 -0.30 12.88
CA LEU A 448 13.50 -0.84 14.08
C LEU A 448 12.71 0.20 14.88
N ASP A 449 11.48 -0.12 15.26
CA ASP A 449 10.73 0.63 16.27
C ASP A 449 11.26 0.37 17.70
N HIS A 450 10.63 0.99 18.70
CA HIS A 450 10.98 0.82 20.12
C HIS A 450 10.76 -0.61 20.66
N ARG A 451 10.00 -1.45 19.94
CA ARG A 451 9.73 -2.87 20.26
C ARG A 451 10.64 -3.81 19.49
N HIS A 452 11.60 -3.26 18.72
CA HIS A 452 12.46 -4.01 17.82
C HIS A 452 11.70 -4.73 16.70
N GLU A 453 10.56 -4.17 16.31
CA GLU A 453 9.80 -4.56 15.12
C GLU A 453 10.24 -3.72 13.92
N LEU A 454 10.18 -4.30 12.73
CA LEU A 454 10.27 -3.56 11.46
C LEU A 454 9.11 -3.93 10.55
N ARG A 455 8.78 -3.03 9.62
CA ARG A 455 7.80 -3.32 8.57
C ARG A 455 8.43 -4.23 7.53
N LEU A 456 7.83 -5.40 7.33
CA LEU A 456 8.45 -6.49 6.59
C LEU A 456 8.02 -6.50 5.12
N HIS A 457 9.00 -6.61 4.22
CA HIS A 457 8.80 -7.00 2.84
C HIS A 457 9.59 -8.29 2.54
N THR A 458 8.90 -9.41 2.38
CA THR A 458 9.51 -10.67 1.93
C THR A 458 9.27 -10.85 0.44
N ILE A 459 10.34 -10.78 -0.35
CA ILE A 459 10.23 -10.92 -1.81
C ILE A 459 9.93 -12.38 -2.18
N THR A 460 8.96 -12.57 -3.06
CA THR A 460 8.63 -13.87 -3.68
C THR A 460 9.41 -14.08 -4.98
N ALA A 461 9.44 -15.30 -5.51
CA ALA A 461 10.26 -15.64 -6.69
C ALA A 461 9.88 -14.85 -7.96
N ASP A 462 8.63 -14.41 -8.06
CA ASP A 462 8.06 -13.62 -9.17
C ASP A 462 8.13 -12.10 -8.94
N GLN A 463 8.66 -11.65 -7.80
CA GLN A 463 8.76 -10.24 -7.43
C GLN A 463 10.18 -9.69 -7.63
N ALA A 464 10.27 -8.54 -8.30
CA ALA A 464 11.44 -7.65 -8.33
C ALA A 464 12.81 -8.38 -8.38
N PRO A 465 13.08 -9.21 -9.41
CA PRO A 465 14.31 -10.00 -9.48
C PRO A 465 15.56 -9.13 -9.44
N GLU A 466 15.52 -7.92 -10.02
CA GLU A 466 16.65 -6.99 -9.97
C GLU A 466 16.97 -6.52 -8.54
N LEU A 467 15.96 -6.36 -7.68
CA LEU A 467 16.17 -6.03 -6.27
C LEU A 467 16.72 -7.23 -5.50
N VAL A 468 16.31 -8.46 -5.83
CA VAL A 468 16.87 -9.68 -5.22
C VAL A 468 18.37 -9.76 -5.49
N ASP A 469 18.80 -9.56 -6.73
CA ASP A 469 20.22 -9.57 -7.07
C ASP A 469 21.01 -8.50 -6.28
N LEU A 470 20.45 -7.30 -6.13
CA LEU A 470 21.08 -6.24 -5.33
C LEU A 470 21.17 -6.62 -3.85
N LEU A 471 20.12 -7.22 -3.29
CA LEU A 471 20.08 -7.65 -1.89
C LEU A 471 21.13 -8.73 -1.61
N ASP A 472 21.33 -9.68 -2.51
CA ASP A 472 22.34 -10.71 -2.38
C ASP A 472 23.76 -10.12 -2.46
N VAL A 473 24.04 -9.28 -3.46
CA VAL A 473 25.33 -8.58 -3.58
C VAL A 473 25.61 -7.71 -2.35
N HIS A 474 24.59 -7.02 -1.84
CA HIS A 474 24.74 -6.17 -0.66
C HIS A 474 24.97 -6.99 0.62
N PHE A 475 24.29 -8.13 0.77
CA PHE A 475 24.51 -9.04 1.88
C PHE A 475 25.93 -9.60 1.86
N GLU A 476 26.41 -10.09 0.73
CA GLU A 476 27.77 -10.60 0.57
C GLU A 476 28.83 -9.56 0.94
N ARG A 477 28.59 -8.30 0.56
CA ARG A 477 29.52 -7.19 0.82
C ARG A 477 29.49 -6.69 2.26
N ALA A 478 28.29 -6.42 2.78
CA ALA A 478 28.10 -5.63 4.00
C ALA A 478 27.62 -6.47 5.18
N GLY A 479 27.15 -7.70 4.96
CA GLY A 479 26.50 -8.53 5.98
C GLY A 479 25.17 -7.97 6.46
N VAL A 480 24.52 -7.12 5.65
CA VAL A 480 23.23 -6.49 5.95
C VAL A 480 22.12 -7.33 5.32
N PRO A 481 21.13 -7.84 6.10
CA PRO A 481 20.19 -8.85 5.63
C PRO A 481 19.06 -8.33 4.73
N GLY A 482 18.90 -7.01 4.66
CA GLY A 482 17.86 -6.38 3.86
C GLY A 482 18.07 -4.88 3.75
N LEU A 483 17.43 -4.25 2.76
CA LEU A 483 17.51 -2.81 2.51
C LEU A 483 16.22 -2.13 2.90
N ILE A 484 16.30 -0.91 3.45
CA ILE A 484 15.12 -0.04 3.55
C ILE A 484 14.58 0.15 2.15
N ASN A 485 13.27 -0.01 1.98
CA ASN A 485 12.58 0.14 0.72
C ASN A 485 11.33 0.98 0.96
N THR A 486 11.36 2.22 0.46
CA THR A 486 10.19 3.09 0.41
C THR A 486 9.87 3.47 -1.03
N THR A 487 8.72 4.11 -1.25
CA THR A 487 8.26 4.49 -2.58
C THR A 487 9.15 5.54 -3.22
N LEU A 488 9.49 5.40 -4.50
CA LEU A 488 10.15 6.44 -5.29
C LEU A 488 9.16 7.57 -5.59
N SER A 489 9.05 8.49 -4.64
CA SER A 489 8.19 9.67 -4.69
C SER A 489 8.71 10.77 -3.77
N GLY A 490 8.36 12.02 -4.06
CA GLY A 490 8.51 13.12 -3.11
C GLY A 490 7.45 13.09 -1.99
N PRO A 491 7.54 14.00 -1.01
CA PRO A 491 6.50 14.18 0.01
C PRO A 491 5.14 14.48 -0.64
N GLY A 492 4.12 13.69 -0.31
CA GLY A 492 2.79 13.90 -0.86
C GLY A 492 2.70 13.75 -2.39
N GLU A 493 3.64 13.04 -3.03
CA GLU A 493 3.56 12.73 -4.46
C GLU A 493 3.22 11.25 -4.70
N PRO A 494 2.54 10.92 -5.82
CA PRO A 494 2.35 9.53 -6.25
C PRO A 494 3.68 8.86 -6.60
N ILE A 495 3.69 7.53 -6.67
CA ILE A 495 4.85 6.75 -7.12
C ILE A 495 5.33 7.21 -8.51
N ALA A 496 6.64 7.28 -8.76
CA ALA A 496 7.17 7.65 -10.06
C ALA A 496 6.72 6.67 -11.15
N GLY A 497 5.84 7.11 -12.06
CA GLY A 497 5.23 6.28 -13.08
C GLY A 497 6.05 6.12 -14.35
N SER A 498 6.93 7.09 -14.63
CA SER A 498 7.76 7.15 -15.83
C SER A 498 9.24 7.44 -15.52
N PRO A 499 10.18 7.21 -16.46
CA PRO A 499 11.57 7.61 -16.32
C PRO A 499 11.72 9.12 -16.01
N ARG A 500 10.85 9.94 -16.60
CA ARG A 500 10.84 11.40 -16.35
C ARG A 500 10.41 11.72 -14.93
N ASP A 501 9.43 11.01 -14.38
CA ASP A 501 9.02 11.16 -12.98
C ASP A 501 10.15 10.76 -12.02
N ALA A 502 10.85 9.65 -12.32
CA ALA A 502 11.97 9.18 -11.51
C ALA A 502 13.09 10.22 -11.45
N VAL A 503 13.45 10.77 -12.62
CA VAL A 503 14.41 11.87 -12.73
C VAL A 503 13.94 13.09 -11.91
N ARG A 504 12.69 13.53 -12.10
CA ARG A 504 12.12 14.67 -11.38
C ARG A 504 12.22 14.46 -9.88
N THR A 505 11.71 13.32 -9.37
CA THR A 505 11.74 12.98 -7.95
C THR A 505 13.15 12.93 -7.39
N VAL A 506 14.10 12.34 -8.11
CA VAL A 506 15.50 12.28 -7.64
C VAL A 506 16.08 13.68 -7.56
N TYR A 507 16.04 14.46 -8.64
CA TYR A 507 16.66 15.79 -8.69
C TYR A 507 15.95 16.86 -7.85
N SER A 508 14.71 16.63 -7.40
CA SER A 508 13.96 17.54 -6.53
C SER A 508 13.91 17.12 -5.05
N SER A 509 14.65 16.09 -4.63
CA SER A 509 14.59 15.54 -3.25
C SER A 509 15.98 15.35 -2.62
N ALA A 510 16.06 14.63 -1.50
CA ALA A 510 17.31 14.26 -0.84
C ALA A 510 17.93 12.94 -1.34
N ILE A 511 17.48 12.42 -2.50
CA ILE A 511 18.05 11.19 -3.08
C ILE A 511 19.38 11.51 -3.77
N ASP A 512 20.44 10.75 -3.49
CA ASP A 512 21.80 11.02 -3.99
C ASP A 512 22.00 10.56 -5.44
N ALA A 513 21.36 9.45 -5.80
CA ALA A 513 21.58 8.77 -7.07
C ALA A 513 20.33 8.10 -7.62
N LEU A 514 20.28 7.91 -8.94
CA LEU A 514 19.25 7.14 -9.63
C LEU A 514 19.89 6.00 -10.41
N VAL A 515 19.45 4.79 -10.13
CA VAL A 515 19.69 3.60 -10.96
C VAL A 515 18.41 3.32 -11.73
N ILE A 516 18.46 3.47 -13.05
CA ILE A 516 17.31 3.26 -13.93
C ILE A 516 17.73 2.35 -15.09
N GLY A 517 17.26 1.11 -15.07
CA GLY A 517 17.79 0.07 -15.97
C GLY A 517 19.31 -0.11 -15.77
N ARG A 518 20.08 0.10 -16.85
CA ARG A 518 21.55 0.05 -16.88
C ARG A 518 22.24 1.41 -16.70
N PHE A 519 21.46 2.46 -16.45
CA PHE A 519 21.96 3.82 -16.31
C PHE A 519 22.10 4.18 -14.83
N LEU A 520 23.23 4.77 -14.48
CA LEU A 520 23.51 5.33 -13.16
C LEU A 520 23.70 6.84 -13.28
N LEU A 521 22.93 7.60 -12.49
CA LEU A 521 23.02 9.05 -12.35
C LEU A 521 23.35 9.40 -10.90
N MET A 522 24.14 10.44 -10.70
CA MET A 522 24.41 11.03 -9.38
C MET A 522 24.28 12.55 -9.47
N LYS A 523 23.75 13.18 -8.41
CA LYS A 523 23.67 14.65 -8.34
C LYS A 523 25.05 15.29 -8.29
N ASP A 524 25.93 14.75 -7.45
CA ASP A 524 27.31 15.20 -7.34
C ASP A 524 28.19 14.45 -8.35
N TYR A 525 28.12 14.90 -9.61
CA TYR A 525 28.77 14.26 -10.74
C TYR A 525 30.28 14.01 -10.56
N TRP A 526 30.98 14.83 -9.74
CA TRP A 526 32.40 14.65 -9.44
C TRP A 526 32.74 13.33 -8.75
N LEU A 527 31.80 12.75 -7.98
CA LEU A 527 32.00 11.47 -7.29
C LEU A 527 31.84 10.25 -8.22
N LEU A 528 31.19 10.39 -9.38
CA LEU A 528 31.07 9.30 -10.36
C LEU A 528 32.42 8.94 -11.01
N ARG A 529 33.30 9.92 -11.20
CA ARG A 529 34.59 9.74 -11.88
C ARG A 529 35.71 9.28 -10.95
N SER A 530 35.67 9.59 -9.66
CA SER A 530 36.74 9.22 -8.73
C SER A 530 36.76 7.72 -8.38
N ASP A 531 35.63 7.02 -8.52
CA ASP A 531 35.52 5.55 -8.33
C ASP A 531 35.69 4.75 -9.66
N ALA A 532 36.02 5.43 -10.77
CA ALA A 532 36.22 4.83 -12.10
C ALA A 532 37.70 4.55 -12.45
N ASN A 533 38.63 4.89 -11.55
CA ASN A 533 40.06 4.54 -11.64
C ASN A 533 40.41 3.39 -10.70
#